data_AF-A0A7Y6Z6K7-F1
#
_entry.id   AF-A0A7Y6Z6K7-F1
#
_cell.length_a   1.000
_cell.length_b   1.000
_cell.length_c   1.000
_cell.angle_alpha   90.00
_cell.angle_beta   90.00
_cell.angle_gamma   90.00
#
_symmetry.space_group_name_H-M   'P 1'
#
loop_
_entity.id
_entity.type
_entity.pdbx_description
1 polymer ?
#
loop_
_entity_poly.entity_id
_entity_poly.type
_entity_poly.pdbx_seq_one_letter_code
_entity_poly.pdbx_strand_id
1 'polypeptide(L)'
;MLIAFVRLGLVRPTELEAGAQQALAFVTTHFGWLYLFATTGFLVFCISAALSDDGRIRLDADGEVPEFSYPTWLGMIFSAGMGIGPVFWGVAEPLTHYMDPPLERAEPRTPISRQSLGIQS
;
A
#
# COMPACT_ATOMS: atom_id res chain seq x y z
N MET A 1 12.02 -18.69 -16.92
CA MET A 1 12.38 -17.66 -15.93
C MET A 1 11.85 -18.00 -14.54
N LEU A 2 10.54 -18.18 -14.36
CA LEU A 2 9.92 -18.43 -13.05
C LEU A 2 10.42 -19.72 -12.37
N ILE A 3 10.49 -20.84 -13.11
CA ILE A 3 11.04 -22.11 -12.60
C ILE A 3 12.53 -21.99 -12.21
N ALA A 4 13.32 -21.22 -12.97
CA ALA A 4 14.73 -21.00 -12.68
C ALA A 4 14.91 -20.15 -11.41
N PHE A 5 14.07 -19.13 -11.22
CA PHE A 5 14.03 -18.31 -10.01
C PHE A 5 13.66 -19.14 -8.77
N VAL A 6 12.63 -20.00 -8.88
CA VAL A 6 12.24 -20.93 -7.81
C VAL A 6 13.37 -21.91 -7.47
N ARG A 7 14.04 -22.48 -8.48
CA ARG A 7 15.19 -23.37 -8.25
C ARG A 7 16.35 -22.65 -7.55
N LEU A 8 16.65 -21.42 -7.92
CA LEU A 8 17.69 -20.62 -7.29
C LEU A 8 17.35 -20.32 -5.82
N GLY A 9 16.09 -19.99 -5.51
CA GLY A 9 15.63 -19.80 -4.13
C GLY A 9 15.68 -21.06 -3.27
N LEU A 10 15.47 -22.24 -3.87
CA LEU A 10 15.58 -23.54 -3.17
C LEU A 10 17.02 -23.94 -2.85
N VAL A 11 17.95 -23.68 -3.77
CA VAL A 11 19.35 -24.14 -3.64
C VAL A 11 20.22 -23.12 -2.91
N ARG A 12 19.96 -21.82 -3.08
CA ARG A 12 20.78 -20.73 -2.50
C ARG A 12 19.90 -19.60 -1.94
N PRO A 13 19.19 -19.85 -0.83
CA PRO A 13 18.29 -18.86 -0.24
C PRO A 13 19.02 -17.60 0.25
N THR A 14 20.20 -17.75 0.86
CA THR A 14 20.96 -16.62 1.44
C THR A 14 21.51 -15.66 0.39
N GLU A 15 21.98 -16.17 -0.75
CA GLU A 15 22.45 -15.31 -1.86
C GLU A 15 21.27 -14.56 -2.50
N LEU A 16 20.11 -15.21 -2.62
CA LEU A 16 18.90 -14.57 -3.13
C LEU A 16 18.40 -13.47 -2.19
N GLU A 17 18.41 -13.72 -0.87
CA GLU A 17 18.03 -12.73 0.14
C GLU A 17 18.93 -11.49 0.09
N ALA A 18 20.25 -11.69 0.09
CA ALA A 18 21.21 -10.60 0.04
C ALA A 18 21.06 -9.77 -1.25
N GLY A 19 20.89 -10.44 -2.40
CA GLY A 19 20.64 -9.77 -3.67
C GLY A 19 19.31 -9.00 -3.68
N ALA A 20 18.24 -9.57 -3.10
CA ALA A 20 16.94 -8.91 -2.99
C ALA A 20 17.00 -7.69 -2.07
N GLN A 21 17.69 -7.77 -0.93
CA GLN A 21 17.90 -6.65 -0.01
C GLN A 21 18.72 -5.54 -0.67
N GLN A 22 19.77 -5.88 -1.42
CA GLN A 22 20.58 -4.90 -2.14
C GLN A 22 19.76 -4.20 -3.25
N ALA A 23 18.96 -4.96 -3.99
CA ALA A 23 18.06 -4.40 -5.00
C ALA A 23 16.98 -3.50 -4.37
N LEU A 24 16.38 -3.94 -3.26
CA LEU A 24 15.40 -3.14 -2.52
C LEU A 24 16.04 -1.82 -2.04
N ALA A 25 17.21 -1.88 -1.40
CA ALA A 25 17.92 -0.70 -0.92
C ALA A 25 18.30 0.26 -2.06
N PHE A 26 18.72 -0.27 -3.21
CA PHE A 26 19.02 0.55 -4.39
C PHE A 26 17.77 1.28 -4.91
N VAL A 27 16.64 0.56 -5.04
CA VAL A 27 15.39 1.14 -5.53
C VAL A 27 14.84 2.17 -4.54
N THR A 28 14.78 1.86 -3.25
CA THR A 28 14.25 2.77 -2.24
C THR A 28 15.12 4.03 -2.07
N THR A 29 16.45 3.89 -2.18
CA THR A 29 17.37 5.03 -2.05
C THR A 29 17.34 5.94 -3.27
N HIS A 30 17.36 5.39 -4.49
CA HIS A 30 17.48 6.20 -5.71
C HIS A 30 16.12 6.59 -6.32
N PHE A 31 15.10 5.74 -6.20
CA PHE A 31 13.78 5.94 -6.79
C PHE A 31 12.68 6.24 -5.76
N GLY A 32 13.02 6.31 -4.46
CA GLY A 32 12.04 6.63 -3.41
C GLY A 32 11.37 7.99 -3.60
N TRP A 33 12.11 9.02 -4.01
CA TRP A 33 11.55 10.34 -4.29
C TRP A 33 10.56 10.30 -5.46
N LEU A 34 10.90 9.58 -6.53
CA LEU A 34 10.03 9.40 -7.69
C LEU A 34 8.76 8.66 -7.29
N TYR A 35 8.87 7.61 -6.47
CA TYR A 35 7.71 6.89 -5.93
C TYR A 35 6.77 7.83 -5.17
N LEU A 36 7.30 8.67 -4.27
CA LEU A 36 6.49 9.64 -3.52
C LEU A 36 5.76 10.64 -4.43
N PHE A 37 6.48 11.27 -5.36
CA PHE A 37 5.85 12.21 -6.30
C PHE A 37 4.86 11.54 -7.24
N ALA A 38 5.13 10.31 -7.69
CA ALA A 38 4.22 9.57 -8.53
C ALA A 38 2.93 9.22 -7.77
N THR A 39 3.03 8.65 -6.56
CA THR A 39 1.85 8.28 -5.76
C THR A 39 1.02 9.50 -5.37
N THR A 40 1.65 10.58 -4.89
CA THR A 40 0.93 11.82 -4.57
C THR A 40 0.38 12.49 -5.84
N GLY A 41 1.13 12.45 -6.94
CA GLY A 41 0.70 12.98 -8.23
C GLY A 41 -0.53 12.26 -8.79
N PHE A 42 -0.56 10.93 -8.73
CA PHE A 42 -1.73 10.13 -9.11
C PHE A 42 -2.93 10.40 -8.20
N LEU A 43 -2.71 10.57 -6.89
CA LEU A 43 -3.78 10.95 -5.96
C LEU A 43 -4.39 12.30 -6.34
N VAL A 44 -3.54 13.32 -6.56
CA VAL A 44 -3.99 14.66 -6.99
C VAL A 44 -4.69 14.58 -8.34
N PHE A 45 -4.16 13.80 -9.29
CA PHE A 45 -4.78 13.58 -10.59
C PHE A 45 -6.18 12.99 -10.45
N CYS A 46 -6.36 11.92 -9.67
CA CYS A 46 -7.67 11.31 -9.43
C CYS A 46 -8.66 12.29 -8.79
N ILE A 47 -8.22 13.08 -7.80
CA ILE A 47 -9.07 14.10 -7.17
C ILE A 47 -9.44 15.19 -8.18
N SER A 48 -8.48 15.67 -8.98
CA SER A 48 -8.74 16.67 -10.01
C SER A 48 -9.69 16.15 -11.08
N ALA A 49 -9.55 14.89 -11.49
CA ALA A 49 -10.45 14.25 -12.46
C ALA A 49 -11.87 14.12 -11.90
N ALA A 50 -12.01 13.72 -10.62
CA ALA A 50 -13.30 13.61 -9.96
C ALA A 50 -14.01 14.98 -9.79
N LEU A 51 -13.26 16.07 -9.64
CA LEU A 51 -13.80 17.42 -9.52
C LEU A 51 -13.95 18.16 -10.87
N SER A 52 -13.27 17.69 -11.91
CA SER A 52 -13.32 18.27 -13.25
C SER A 52 -14.68 18.05 -13.93
N ASP A 53 -14.97 18.87 -14.94
CA ASP A 53 -16.17 18.69 -15.77
C ASP A 53 -16.20 17.31 -16.46
N ASP A 54 -15.02 16.75 -16.78
CA ASP A 54 -14.89 15.41 -17.36
C ASP A 54 -15.32 14.30 -16.39
N GLY A 55 -15.25 14.52 -15.07
CA GLY A 55 -15.72 13.59 -14.05
C GLY A 55 -17.25 13.43 -14.01
N ARG A 56 -17.99 14.34 -14.66
CA ARG A 56 -19.46 14.27 -14.78
C ARG A 56 -19.91 13.43 -15.97
N ILE A 57 -18.99 13.04 -16.86
CA ILE A 57 -19.29 12.21 -18.02
C ILE A 57 -19.61 10.79 -17.53
N ARG A 58 -20.77 10.27 -17.93
CA ARG A 58 -21.14 8.88 -17.65
C ARG A 58 -20.32 7.97 -18.56
N LEU A 59 -19.63 6.99 -17.97
CA LEU A 59 -18.85 5.98 -18.69
C LEU A 59 -19.76 4.86 -19.21
N ASP A 60 -20.79 5.24 -19.96
CA ASP A 60 -21.84 4.37 -20.45
C ASP A 60 -22.28 4.81 -21.84
N ALA A 61 -23.01 3.97 -22.57
CA ALA A 61 -23.65 4.39 -23.81
C ALA A 61 -24.72 5.46 -23.52
N ASP A 62 -24.97 6.34 -24.49
CA ASP A 62 -25.94 7.44 -24.33
C ASP A 62 -27.33 6.92 -23.92
N GLY A 63 -27.71 7.16 -22.66
CA GLY A 63 -29.03 6.82 -22.12
C GLY A 63 -29.14 5.47 -21.42
N GLU A 64 -28.05 4.73 -21.26
CA GLU A 64 -28.05 3.47 -20.51
C GLU A 64 -28.08 3.72 -18.98
N VAL A 65 -28.66 2.77 -18.26
CA VAL A 65 -28.85 2.82 -16.80
C VAL A 65 -27.82 1.90 -16.13
N PRO A 66 -27.33 2.25 -14.93
CA PRO A 66 -26.32 1.43 -14.25
C PRO A 66 -26.76 -0.04 -14.10
N GLU A 67 -25.91 -0.97 -14.52
CA GLU A 67 -26.16 -2.43 -14.42
C GLU A 67 -26.32 -2.89 -12.96
N PHE A 68 -25.58 -2.26 -12.03
CA PHE A 68 -25.59 -2.60 -10.61
C PHE A 68 -26.21 -1.50 -9.77
N SER A 69 -26.99 -1.90 -8.77
CA SER A 69 -27.48 -0.97 -7.74
C SER A 69 -26.31 -0.39 -6.94
N TYR A 70 -26.44 0.85 -6.44
CA TYR A 70 -25.41 1.50 -5.61
C TYR A 70 -24.83 0.63 -4.47
N PRO A 71 -25.64 -0.05 -3.63
CA PRO A 71 -25.06 -0.90 -2.58
C PRO A 71 -24.32 -2.12 -3.13
N THR A 72 -24.77 -2.69 -4.25
CA THR A 72 -24.06 -3.79 -4.93
C THR A 72 -22.71 -3.32 -5.47
N TRP A 73 -22.69 -2.17 -6.15
CA TRP A 73 -21.47 -1.55 -6.67
C TRP A 73 -20.48 -1.20 -5.56
N LEU A 74 -20.97 -0.64 -4.44
CA LEU A 74 -20.13 -0.36 -3.28
C LEU A 74 -19.51 -1.64 -2.70
N GLY A 75 -20.29 -2.72 -2.62
CA GLY A 75 -19.81 -4.04 -2.21
C GLY A 75 -18.72 -4.60 -3.13
N MET A 76 -18.82 -4.36 -4.44
CA MET A 76 -17.81 -4.76 -5.41
C MET A 76 -16.48 -4.03 -5.21
N ILE A 77 -16.51 -2.70 -5.00
CA ILE A 77 -15.29 -1.91 -4.72
C ILE A 77 -14.66 -2.33 -3.40
N PHE A 78 -15.48 -2.58 -2.37
CA PHE A 78 -14.97 -3.04 -1.08
C PHE A 78 -14.29 -4.42 -1.21
N SER A 79 -14.91 -5.36 -1.92
CA SER A 79 -14.33 -6.68 -2.19
C SER A 79 -13.03 -6.57 -3.01
N ALA A 80 -13.00 -5.72 -4.03
CA ALA A 80 -11.81 -5.48 -4.84
C ALA A 80 -10.66 -4.86 -4.03
N GLY A 81 -10.96 -4.01 -3.05
CA GLY A 81 -9.96 -3.35 -2.21
C GLY A 81 -9.44 -4.20 -1.04
N MET A 82 -10.26 -5.10 -0.49
CA MET A 82 -9.93 -5.89 0.70
C MET A 82 -9.12 -7.14 0.34
N GLY A 83 -7.80 -6.98 0.18
CA GLY A 83 -6.86 -8.09 -0.01
C GLY A 83 -6.32 -8.70 1.30
N ILE A 84 -5.28 -9.54 1.19
CA ILE A 84 -4.55 -10.09 2.35
C ILE A 84 -3.75 -9.03 3.13
N GLY A 85 -3.46 -7.90 2.50
CA GLY A 85 -2.62 -6.82 3.05
C GLY A 85 -3.09 -6.33 4.43
N PRO A 86 -4.32 -5.83 4.58
CA PRO A 86 -4.84 -5.36 5.87
C PRO A 86 -4.86 -6.42 6.97
N VAL A 87 -5.03 -7.70 6.63
CA VAL A 87 -5.02 -8.79 7.61
C VAL A 87 -3.61 -8.99 8.21
N PHE A 88 -2.58 -8.87 7.38
CA PHE A 88 -1.19 -9.02 7.82
C PHE A 88 -0.66 -7.74 8.45
N TRP A 89 -0.79 -6.61 7.74
CA TRP A 89 -0.21 -5.34 8.13
C TRP A 89 -1.06 -4.59 9.16
N GLY A 90 -2.35 -4.87 9.30
CA GLY A 90 -3.22 -4.19 10.26
C GLY A 90 -2.82 -4.41 11.72
N VAL A 91 -2.16 -5.53 12.04
CA VAL A 91 -1.57 -5.77 13.37
C VAL A 91 -0.05 -5.59 13.35
N ALA A 92 0.62 -5.97 12.25
CA ALA A 92 2.07 -5.91 12.17
C ALA A 92 2.60 -4.47 12.14
N GLU A 93 1.99 -3.55 11.39
CA GLU A 93 2.47 -2.15 11.31
C GLU A 93 2.44 -1.44 12.68
N PRO A 94 1.33 -1.46 13.45
CA PRO A 94 1.31 -0.88 14.78
C PRO A 94 2.35 -1.53 15.72
N LEU A 95 2.52 -2.85 15.64
CA LEU A 95 3.48 -3.56 16.48
C LEU A 95 4.93 -3.18 16.12
N THR A 96 5.24 -3.08 14.83
CA THR A 96 6.57 -2.65 14.37
C THR A 96 6.85 -1.22 14.81
N HIS A 97 5.90 -0.29 14.66
CA HIS A 97 6.07 1.08 15.13
C HIS A 97 6.15 1.20 16.66
N TYR A 98 5.59 0.24 17.41
CA TYR A 98 5.77 0.15 18.87
C TYR A 98 7.18 -0.28 19.27
N MET A 99 7.74 -1.25 18.54
CA MET A 99 9.05 -1.84 18.82
C MET A 99 10.19 -0.98 18.28
N ASP A 100 10.00 -0.33 17.13
CA ASP A 100 10.98 0.49 16.43
C ASP A 100 10.31 1.76 15.86
N PRO A 101 10.21 2.83 16.67
CA PRO A 101 9.54 4.06 16.27
C PRO A 101 10.28 4.78 15.14
N PRO A 102 9.61 5.15 14.04
CA PRO A 102 10.27 5.87 12.95
C PRO A 102 10.71 7.27 13.42
N LEU A 103 11.96 7.63 13.09
CA LEU A 103 12.60 8.95 13.30
C LEU A 103 13.06 9.27 14.73
N GLU A 104 13.47 8.28 15.54
CA GLU A 104 14.01 8.46 16.91
C GLU A 104 13.11 9.30 17.84
N ARG A 105 11.82 9.50 17.49
CA ARG A 105 10.93 10.39 18.25
C ARG A 105 10.53 9.84 19.62
N ALA A 106 10.80 8.56 19.88
CA ALA A 106 10.53 7.90 21.14
C ALA A 106 11.49 6.72 21.36
N GLU A 107 11.86 6.47 22.61
CA GLU A 107 12.58 5.25 22.97
C GLU A 107 11.65 4.01 22.81
N PRO A 108 12.17 2.88 22.28
CA PRO A 108 11.42 1.64 22.14
C PRO A 108 10.71 1.23 23.43
N ARG A 109 9.45 0.78 23.32
CA ARG A 109 8.67 0.20 24.45
C ARG A 109 8.37 1.16 25.62
N THR A 110 8.47 2.47 25.41
CA THR A 110 8.17 3.48 26.43
C THR A 110 6.70 3.91 26.42
N PRO A 111 6.19 4.59 27.48
CA PRO A 111 4.82 5.10 27.50
C PRO A 111 4.50 6.05 26.32
N ILE A 112 5.50 6.76 25.79
CA ILE A 112 5.36 7.67 24.65
C ILE A 112 5.13 6.90 23.34
N SER A 113 5.78 5.74 23.13
CA SER A 113 5.52 4.90 21.95
C SER A 113 4.17 4.16 22.00
N ARG A 114 3.55 4.03 23.19
CA ARG A 114 2.15 3.58 23.34
C ARG A 114 1.16 4.65 22.88
N GLN A 115 1.53 5.92 23.03
CA GLN A 115 0.67 7.06 22.75
C GLN A 115 0.41 7.26 21.25
N SER A 116 1.35 6.84 20.38
CA SER A 116 1.18 6.84 18.92
C SER A 116 0.27 5.73 18.38
N LEU A 117 -0.11 4.75 19.22
CA LEU A 117 -0.93 3.59 18.82
C LEU A 117 -2.42 3.75 19.17
N GLY A 118 -2.81 4.85 19.81
CA GLY A 118 -4.21 5.09 20.21
C GLY A 118 -4.77 4.14 21.28
N ILE A 119 -3.95 3.27 21.86
CA ILE A 119 -4.35 2.32 22.91
C ILE A 119 -4.09 2.95 24.29
N GLN A 120 -5.04 3.77 24.75
CA GLN A 120 -5.13 4.15 26.16
C GLN A 120 -6.33 3.45 26.81
N SER A 121 -6.03 2.56 27.76
CA SER A 121 -6.89 2.16 28.87
C SER A 121 -6.06 2.19 30.13
#